data_AF-A0A967X9A7-F1
#
_entry.id   AF-A0A967X9A7-F1
#
_cell.length_a   1.000
_cell.length_b   1.000
_cell.length_c   1.000
_cell.angle_alpha   90.00
_cell.angle_beta   90.00
_cell.angle_gamma   90.00
#
_symmetry.space_group_name_H-M   'P 1'
#
loop_
_entity.id
_entity.type
_entity.pdbx_description
1 polymer ?
#
loop_
_entity_poly.entity_id
_entity_poly.type
_entity_poly.pdbx_seq_one_letter_code
_entity_poly.pdbx_strand_id
1 'polypeptide(L)'
;MSIKAGVHEVVAVIGCQKMTELSTAEILALMGRVGEVQWESVFGTTFPGYYAMFAKRHMHEFGTTREQLLEVAVKNHHYGAMNPNALFRKEITSEKAAASDDVATPFHVYDCCANADGAACVILASEGRAREISKKPVWLDGMGCATASMSVLRRPSLVGLPSAEQAASTAYEMAGVGPADVKVADVHDCFTIAEIMAYEDLGFCKKGQGGPMVAERQT
;
A
#
# COMPACT_ATOMS: atom_id res chain seq x y z
N MET A 1 -5.06 4.97 -21.00
CA MET A 1 -4.57 4.69 -22.38
C MET A 1 -5.64 4.92 -23.44
N SER A 2 -6.84 4.34 -23.33
CA SER A 2 -7.92 4.50 -24.32
C SER A 2 -8.34 5.96 -24.59
N ILE A 3 -8.43 6.80 -23.55
CA ILE A 3 -8.76 8.23 -23.71
C ILE A 3 -7.67 8.98 -24.46
N LYS A 4 -6.40 8.81 -24.06
CA LYS A 4 -5.25 9.44 -24.73
C LYS A 4 -5.11 8.99 -26.20
N ALA A 5 -5.48 7.75 -26.51
CA ALA A 5 -5.50 7.22 -27.88
C ALA A 5 -6.71 7.71 -28.71
N GLY A 6 -7.64 8.47 -28.14
CA GLY A 6 -8.83 8.98 -28.83
C GLY A 6 -9.92 7.91 -29.06
N VAL A 7 -9.79 6.74 -28.46
CA VAL A 7 -10.77 5.64 -28.63
C VAL A 7 -12.03 5.90 -27.81
N HIS A 8 -11.90 6.55 -26.65
CA HIS A 8 -12.99 6.89 -25.75
C HIS A 8 -12.84 8.31 -25.22
N GLU A 9 -13.95 9.00 -24.99
CA GLU A 9 -13.92 10.33 -24.34
C GLU A 9 -14.22 10.26 -22.85
N VAL A 10 -14.95 9.23 -22.40
CA VAL A 10 -15.30 8.98 -21.00
C VAL A 10 -15.19 7.48 -20.72
N VAL A 11 -14.56 7.13 -19.60
CA VAL A 11 -14.38 5.75 -19.15
C VAL A 11 -14.68 5.67 -17.66
N ALA A 12 -15.52 4.71 -17.26
CA ALA A 12 -15.68 4.33 -15.86
C ALA A 12 -14.67 3.23 -15.49
N VAL A 13 -13.89 3.46 -14.44
CA VAL A 13 -13.00 2.46 -13.84
C VAL A 13 -13.63 2.03 -12.54
N ILE A 14 -13.89 0.73 -12.38
CA ILE A 14 -14.58 0.16 -11.22
C ILE A 14 -13.69 -0.92 -10.62
N GLY A 15 -13.45 -0.83 -9.32
CA GLY A 15 -12.90 -1.92 -8.51
C GLY A 15 -13.92 -2.36 -7.48
N CYS A 16 -14.10 -3.66 -7.29
CA CYS A 16 -14.97 -4.21 -6.26
C CYS A 16 -14.38 -5.49 -5.69
N GLN A 17 -14.70 -5.77 -4.43
CA GLN A 17 -14.26 -6.97 -3.74
C GLN A 17 -15.31 -7.41 -2.72
N LYS A 18 -15.53 -8.73 -2.63
CA LYS A 18 -16.36 -9.39 -1.62
C LYS A 18 -15.53 -10.52 -0.99
N MET A 19 -15.07 -10.34 0.24
CA MET A 19 -14.25 -11.32 0.96
C MET A 19 -14.96 -11.90 2.18
N THR A 20 -15.97 -11.23 2.74
CA THR A 20 -16.64 -11.71 3.97
C THR A 20 -17.45 -12.99 3.79
N GLU A 21 -17.60 -13.49 2.56
CA GLU A 21 -18.24 -14.78 2.26
C GLU A 21 -17.27 -15.97 2.32
N LEU A 22 -15.99 -15.69 2.53
CA LEU A 22 -14.95 -16.70 2.66
C LEU A 22 -14.54 -16.84 4.12
N SER A 23 -14.20 -18.07 4.52
CA SER A 23 -13.55 -18.32 5.80
C SER A 23 -12.14 -17.74 5.82
N THR A 24 -11.61 -17.47 7.02
CA THR A 24 -10.22 -17.02 7.19
C THR A 24 -9.22 -17.96 6.52
N ALA A 25 -9.45 -19.28 6.60
CA ALA A 25 -8.59 -20.27 5.96
C ALA A 25 -8.59 -20.16 4.42
N GLU A 26 -9.76 -19.93 3.82
CA GLU A 26 -9.88 -19.72 2.37
C GLU A 26 -9.21 -18.42 1.93
N ILE A 27 -9.41 -17.33 2.68
CA ILE A 27 -8.77 -16.03 2.40
C ILE A 27 -7.24 -16.19 2.45
N LEU A 28 -6.70 -16.81 3.51
CA LEU A 28 -5.27 -17.06 3.64
C LEU A 28 -4.73 -17.92 2.48
N ALA A 29 -5.46 -18.96 2.08
CA ALA A 29 -5.06 -19.84 0.98
C ALA A 29 -5.11 -19.16 -0.39
N LEU A 30 -6.06 -18.25 -0.63
CA LEU A 30 -6.17 -17.50 -1.88
C LEU A 30 -5.15 -16.37 -1.94
N MET A 31 -5.03 -15.56 -0.89
CA MET A 31 -4.06 -14.46 -0.84
C MET A 31 -2.60 -14.96 -0.81
N GLY A 32 -2.34 -16.14 -0.25
CA GLY A 32 -1.02 -16.78 -0.31
C GLY A 32 -0.54 -17.08 -1.74
N ARG A 33 -1.45 -17.13 -2.72
CA ARG A 33 -1.14 -17.34 -4.16
C ARG A 33 -0.75 -16.07 -4.90
N VAL A 34 -0.70 -14.92 -4.22
CA VAL A 34 -0.13 -13.68 -4.77
C VAL A 34 1.40 -13.80 -4.93
N GLY A 35 2.03 -14.69 -4.14
CA GLY A 35 3.42 -15.11 -4.36
C GLY A 35 3.54 -16.27 -5.35
N GLU A 36 4.73 -16.87 -5.44
CA GLU A 36 4.98 -17.99 -6.34
C GLU A 36 4.39 -19.30 -5.82
N VAL A 37 3.28 -19.75 -6.43
CA VAL A 37 2.55 -20.94 -5.98
C VAL A 37 3.43 -22.18 -5.87
N GLN A 38 4.26 -22.44 -6.88
CA GLN A 38 5.03 -23.68 -6.99
C GLN A 38 6.19 -23.76 -5.99
N TRP A 39 6.76 -22.62 -5.60
CA TRP A 39 8.01 -22.57 -4.83
C TRP A 39 7.88 -21.85 -3.49
N GLU A 40 6.74 -21.25 -3.19
CA GLU A 40 6.53 -20.47 -1.96
C GLU A 40 5.22 -20.86 -1.26
N SER A 41 4.08 -20.80 -1.96
CA SER A 41 2.77 -21.05 -1.32
C SER A 41 2.61 -22.50 -0.83
N VAL A 42 3.14 -23.49 -1.57
CA VAL A 42 3.07 -24.91 -1.17
C VAL A 42 3.83 -25.22 0.14
N PHE A 43 4.75 -24.34 0.54
CA PHE A 43 5.50 -24.45 1.79
C PHE A 43 4.82 -23.72 2.95
N GLY A 44 3.58 -23.25 2.77
CA GLY A 44 2.78 -22.60 3.81
C GLY A 44 3.00 -21.09 3.92
N THR A 45 3.65 -20.46 2.94
CA THR A 45 3.86 -19.01 2.96
C THR A 45 2.54 -18.26 2.75
N THR A 46 2.13 -17.50 3.76
CA THR A 46 0.93 -16.68 3.74
C THR A 46 1.24 -15.24 3.29
N PHE A 47 0.22 -14.45 2.96
CA PHE A 47 0.42 -13.05 2.58
C PHE A 47 1.07 -12.20 3.69
N PRO A 48 0.65 -12.30 4.97
CA PRO A 48 1.39 -11.71 6.09
C PRO A 48 2.82 -12.26 6.22
N GLY A 49 3.02 -13.55 5.95
CA GLY A 49 4.34 -14.18 5.96
C GLY A 49 5.33 -13.55 4.97
N TYR A 50 4.88 -13.19 3.76
CA TYR A 50 5.73 -12.47 2.81
C TYR A 50 6.18 -11.13 3.38
N TYR A 51 5.25 -10.28 3.80
CA TYR A 51 5.59 -8.96 4.35
C TYR A 51 6.36 -9.04 5.66
N ALA A 52 6.20 -10.11 6.44
CA ALA A 52 6.99 -10.35 7.64
C ALA A 52 8.47 -10.57 7.28
N MET A 53 8.77 -11.23 6.15
CA MET A 53 10.15 -11.35 5.64
C MET A 53 10.73 -9.97 5.25
N PHE A 54 9.94 -9.11 4.58
CA PHE A 54 10.35 -7.73 4.28
C PHE A 54 10.62 -6.95 5.57
N ALA A 55 9.73 -7.02 6.56
CA ALA A 55 9.90 -6.37 7.86
C ALA A 55 11.17 -6.87 8.56
N LYS A 56 11.35 -8.17 8.72
CA LYS A 56 12.56 -8.73 9.37
C LYS A 56 13.84 -8.29 8.66
N ARG A 57 13.85 -8.24 7.33
CA ARG A 57 15.03 -7.79 6.58
C ARG A 57 15.28 -6.29 6.79
N HIS A 58 14.23 -5.46 6.73
CA HIS A 58 14.33 -4.01 6.93
C HIS A 58 14.79 -3.67 8.36
N MET A 59 14.23 -4.34 9.37
CA MET A 59 14.70 -4.25 10.77
C MET A 59 16.17 -4.65 10.92
N HIS A 60 16.61 -5.72 10.24
CA HIS A 60 18.00 -6.17 10.30
C HIS A 60 18.98 -5.19 9.63
N GLU A 61 18.59 -4.63 8.49
CA GLU A 61 19.47 -3.80 7.65
C GLU A 61 19.52 -2.34 8.11
N PHE A 62 18.38 -1.78 8.53
CA PHE A 62 18.23 -0.37 8.86
C PHE A 62 17.89 -0.09 10.33
N GLY A 63 17.63 -1.13 11.13
CA GLY A 63 17.31 -0.96 12.54
C GLY A 63 15.88 -0.48 12.82
N THR A 64 14.98 -0.57 11.85
CA THR A 64 13.54 -0.29 12.06
C THR A 64 13.03 -1.07 13.26
N THR A 65 12.30 -0.38 14.13
CA THR A 65 11.88 -0.95 15.41
C THR A 65 10.43 -1.46 15.36
N ARG A 66 10.07 -2.27 16.34
CA ARG A 66 8.69 -2.75 16.50
C ARG A 66 7.74 -1.59 16.78
N GLU A 67 8.20 -0.62 17.56
CA GLU A 67 7.46 0.57 17.94
C GLU A 67 7.12 1.42 16.73
N GLN A 68 8.08 1.62 15.81
CA GLN A 68 7.84 2.34 14.55
C GLN A 68 6.78 1.68 13.68
N LEU A 69 6.75 0.33 13.62
CA LEU A 69 5.68 -0.40 12.94
C LEU A 69 4.31 -0.15 13.60
N LEU A 70 4.25 -0.14 14.93
CA LEU A 70 3.00 0.11 15.66
C LEU A 70 2.52 1.55 15.54
N GLU A 71 3.41 2.52 15.44
CA GLU A 71 3.06 3.92 15.22
C GLU A 71 2.33 4.12 13.90
N VAL A 72 2.66 3.34 12.86
CA VAL A 72 1.89 3.30 11.61
C VAL A 72 0.44 2.87 11.88
N ALA A 73 0.24 1.79 12.63
CA ALA A 73 -1.10 1.31 12.97
C ALA A 73 -1.91 2.34 13.78
N VAL A 74 -1.28 2.97 14.78
CA VAL A 74 -1.91 4.03 15.58
C VAL A 74 -2.32 5.22 14.70
N LYS A 75 -1.43 5.67 13.83
CA LYS A 75 -1.70 6.74 12.85
C LYS A 75 -2.88 6.39 11.94
N ASN A 76 -2.88 5.21 11.35
CA ASN A 76 -3.94 4.81 10.40
C ASN A 76 -5.30 4.68 11.09
N HIS A 77 -5.32 4.20 12.33
CA HIS A 77 -6.54 4.17 13.14
C HIS A 77 -7.03 5.57 13.57
N HIS A 78 -6.13 6.53 13.81
CA HIS A 78 -6.50 7.92 14.07
C HIS A 78 -7.22 8.53 12.85
N TYR A 79 -6.64 8.45 11.66
CA TYR A 79 -7.28 8.95 10.44
C TYR A 79 -8.54 8.14 10.07
N GLY A 80 -8.53 6.82 10.28
CA GLY A 80 -9.68 5.95 10.10
C GLY A 80 -10.87 6.32 11.00
N ALA A 81 -10.63 6.77 12.23
CA ALA A 81 -11.68 7.23 13.15
C ALA A 81 -12.45 8.45 12.63
N MET A 82 -11.80 9.28 11.79
CA MET A 82 -12.41 10.46 11.19
C MET A 82 -13.10 10.18 9.85
N ASN A 83 -12.87 9.01 9.24
CA ASN A 83 -13.41 8.67 7.94
C ASN A 83 -14.74 7.89 8.04
N PRO A 84 -15.87 8.44 7.57
CA PRO A 84 -17.18 7.76 7.62
C PRO A 84 -17.27 6.54 6.70
N ASN A 85 -16.29 6.31 5.82
CA ASN A 85 -16.22 5.13 4.97
C ASN A 85 -15.23 4.08 5.50
N ALA A 86 -14.45 4.37 6.53
CA ALA A 86 -13.52 3.40 7.10
C ALA A 86 -14.28 2.24 7.78
N LEU A 87 -13.74 1.03 7.65
CA LEU A 87 -14.25 -0.15 8.34
C LEU A 87 -14.10 -0.01 9.86
N PHE A 88 -12.92 0.42 10.31
CA PHE A 88 -12.65 0.71 11.71
C PHE A 88 -12.64 2.21 11.95
N ARG A 89 -13.64 2.69 12.69
CA ARG A 89 -13.81 4.12 13.03
C ARG A 89 -13.46 4.37 14.48
N LYS A 90 -12.29 3.89 14.90
CA LYS A 90 -11.83 3.93 16.29
C LYS A 90 -10.32 4.07 16.33
N GLU A 91 -9.86 4.99 17.18
CA GLU A 91 -8.46 5.11 17.55
C GLU A 91 -8.00 3.91 18.39
N ILE A 92 -6.69 3.66 18.40
CA ILE A 92 -6.03 2.65 19.22
C ILE A 92 -4.77 3.25 19.85
N THR A 93 -4.26 2.60 20.89
CA THR A 93 -2.96 2.95 21.49
C THR A 93 -1.89 1.92 21.09
N SER A 94 -0.63 2.30 21.18
CA SER A 94 0.50 1.40 20.90
C SER A 94 0.48 0.17 21.82
N GLU A 95 0.08 0.32 23.09
CA GLU A 95 -0.03 -0.80 24.04
C GLU A 95 -1.11 -1.78 23.60
N LYS A 96 -2.27 -1.27 23.14
CA LYS A 96 -3.33 -2.13 22.62
C LYS A 96 -2.89 -2.87 21.36
N ALA A 97 -2.16 -2.18 20.48
CA ALA A 97 -1.66 -2.76 19.26
C ALA A 97 -0.61 -3.86 19.55
N ALA A 98 0.33 -3.58 20.46
CA ALA A 98 1.35 -4.52 20.93
C ALA A 98 0.79 -5.72 21.69
N ALA A 99 -0.36 -5.58 22.36
CA ALA A 99 -0.99 -6.67 23.12
C ALA A 99 -1.91 -7.56 22.27
N SER A 100 -2.05 -7.28 20.97
CA SER A 100 -2.88 -8.08 20.07
C SER A 100 -2.22 -9.40 19.66
N ASP A 101 -3.00 -10.35 19.17
CA ASP A 101 -2.48 -11.69 18.82
C ASP A 101 -1.41 -11.63 17.72
N ASP A 102 -0.43 -12.52 17.82
CA ASP A 102 0.58 -12.72 16.79
C ASP A 102 -0.05 -13.26 15.50
N VAL A 103 0.44 -12.77 14.35
CA VAL A 103 0.02 -13.23 13.02
C VAL A 103 1.18 -13.90 12.29
N ALA A 104 2.28 -13.15 12.09
CA ALA A 104 3.50 -13.63 11.46
C ALA A 104 4.65 -12.73 11.92
N THR A 105 5.52 -13.23 12.80
CA THR A 105 6.57 -12.42 13.44
C THR A 105 7.34 -11.57 12.42
N PRO A 106 7.37 -10.23 12.55
CA PRO A 106 7.12 -9.46 13.78
C PRO A 106 5.68 -8.93 13.95
N PHE A 107 4.75 -9.29 13.08
CA PHE A 107 3.41 -8.72 13.03
C PHE A 107 2.45 -9.30 14.05
N HIS A 108 1.64 -8.41 14.60
CA HIS A 108 0.42 -8.73 15.32
C HIS A 108 -0.79 -8.32 14.46
N VAL A 109 -2.00 -8.57 14.96
CA VAL A 109 -3.25 -8.25 14.24
C VAL A 109 -3.29 -6.81 13.74
N TYR A 110 -2.86 -5.85 14.56
CA TYR A 110 -2.89 -4.43 14.19
C TYR A 110 -1.85 -4.01 13.14
N ASP A 111 -0.88 -4.87 12.80
CA ASP A 111 0.01 -4.62 11.67
C ASP A 111 -0.60 -5.00 10.32
N CYS A 112 -1.74 -5.69 10.33
CA CYS A 112 -2.36 -6.27 9.14
C CYS A 112 -3.63 -5.49 8.77
N CYS A 113 -3.82 -5.19 7.50
CA CYS A 113 -5.09 -4.64 7.04
C CYS A 113 -6.24 -5.63 7.26
N ALA A 114 -7.45 -5.10 7.47
CA ALA A 114 -8.63 -5.95 7.63
C ALA A 114 -9.24 -6.36 6.30
N ASN A 115 -9.84 -7.55 6.32
CA ASN A 115 -10.70 -7.99 5.25
C ASN A 115 -11.98 -7.15 5.22
N ALA A 116 -12.22 -6.48 4.09
CA ALA A 116 -13.37 -5.63 3.88
C ALA A 116 -14.04 -5.95 2.54
N ASP A 117 -15.35 -5.72 2.50
CA ASP A 117 -16.07 -5.65 1.24
C ASP A 117 -16.24 -4.20 0.82
N GLY A 118 -16.20 -3.95 -0.48
CA GLY A 118 -16.42 -2.61 -0.97
C GLY A 118 -16.29 -2.51 -2.47
N ALA A 119 -16.62 -1.32 -2.97
CA ALA A 119 -16.37 -0.94 -4.34
C ALA A 119 -16.02 0.54 -4.41
N ALA A 120 -15.18 0.90 -5.39
CA ALA A 120 -14.85 2.27 -5.73
C ALA A 120 -14.98 2.45 -7.24
N CYS A 121 -15.40 3.64 -7.67
CA CYS A 121 -15.47 3.99 -9.08
C CYS A 121 -14.89 5.38 -9.30
N VAL A 122 -14.06 5.50 -10.33
CA VAL A 122 -13.55 6.78 -10.84
C VAL A 122 -14.01 6.93 -12.29
N ILE A 123 -14.54 8.11 -12.61
CA ILE A 123 -14.85 8.48 -13.99
C ILE A 123 -13.68 9.28 -14.55
N LEU A 124 -13.02 8.72 -15.55
CA LEU A 124 -11.97 9.39 -16.30
C LEU A 124 -12.58 9.97 -17.58
N ALA A 125 -12.18 11.18 -17.94
CA ALA A 125 -12.68 11.84 -19.14
C ALA A 125 -11.56 12.60 -19.87
N SER A 126 -11.73 12.83 -21.16
CA SER A 126 -10.92 13.78 -21.94
C SER A 126 -11.07 15.18 -21.34
N GLU A 127 -10.10 16.06 -21.57
CA GLU A 127 -10.11 17.41 -20.98
C GLU A 127 -11.39 18.20 -21.28
N GLY A 128 -11.81 18.23 -22.55
CA GLY A 128 -13.03 18.93 -22.94
C GLY A 128 -14.25 18.39 -22.19
N ARG A 129 -14.37 17.06 -22.12
CA ARG A 129 -15.51 16.42 -21.47
C ARG A 129 -15.47 16.54 -19.95
N ALA A 130 -14.29 16.52 -19.34
CA ALA A 130 -14.10 16.76 -17.91
C ALA A 130 -14.59 18.17 -17.50
N ARG A 131 -14.28 19.20 -18.31
CA ARG A 131 -14.73 20.59 -18.09
C ARG A 131 -16.24 20.76 -18.25
N GLU A 132 -16.88 19.96 -19.10
CA GLU A 132 -18.34 19.95 -19.25
C GLU A 132 -19.04 19.26 -18.08
N ILE A 133 -18.48 18.16 -17.57
CA ILE A 133 -19.11 17.32 -16.52
C ILE A 133 -18.86 17.89 -15.11
N SER A 134 -17.69 18.49 -14.86
CA SER A 134 -17.31 18.97 -13.53
C SER A 134 -16.75 20.38 -13.57
N LYS A 135 -17.16 21.20 -12.59
CA LYS A 135 -16.60 22.54 -12.35
C LYS A 135 -15.20 22.50 -11.72
N LYS A 136 -14.81 21.38 -11.13
CA LYS A 136 -13.53 21.17 -10.43
C LYS A 136 -12.96 19.79 -10.76
N PRO A 137 -12.53 19.54 -12.01
CA PRO A 137 -11.86 18.29 -12.36
C PRO A 137 -10.52 18.18 -11.63
N VAL A 138 -10.13 16.95 -11.28
CA VAL A 138 -8.77 16.64 -10.83
C VAL A 138 -8.00 16.15 -12.04
N TRP A 139 -6.86 16.76 -12.33
CA TRP A 139 -6.03 16.42 -13.48
C TRP A 139 -5.09 15.26 -13.14
N LEU A 140 -4.90 14.36 -14.10
CA LEU A 140 -3.95 13.26 -14.00
C LEU A 140 -2.69 13.63 -14.79
N ASP A 141 -1.73 14.24 -14.11
CA ASP A 141 -0.51 14.78 -14.74
C ASP A 141 0.53 13.69 -15.05
N GLY A 142 0.55 12.61 -14.27
CA GLY A 142 1.49 11.51 -14.45
C GLY A 142 0.94 10.17 -13.98
N MET A 143 1.40 9.10 -14.61
CA MET A 143 1.09 7.73 -14.23
C MET A 143 2.27 6.83 -14.58
N GLY A 144 2.65 5.95 -13.66
CA GLY A 144 3.67 4.94 -13.87
C GLY A 144 3.17 3.55 -13.49
N CYS A 145 3.70 2.54 -14.16
CA CYS A 145 3.44 1.14 -13.87
C CYS A 145 4.74 0.37 -14.10
N ALA A 146 5.08 -0.51 -13.17
CA ALA A 146 6.23 -1.38 -13.28
C ALA A 146 5.94 -2.70 -12.59
N THR A 147 6.71 -3.72 -12.94
CA THR A 147 6.57 -5.08 -12.42
C THR A 147 7.91 -5.57 -11.92
N ALA A 148 7.90 -6.28 -10.80
CA ALA A 148 9.05 -7.00 -10.28
C ALA A 148 8.72 -8.49 -10.15
N SER A 149 9.71 -9.31 -9.81
CA SER A 149 9.48 -10.73 -9.57
C SER A 149 8.40 -10.94 -8.51
N MET A 150 7.44 -11.80 -8.84
CA MET A 150 6.41 -12.27 -7.90
C MET A 150 7.05 -13.11 -6.77
N SER A 151 8.05 -13.91 -7.13
CA SER A 151 8.85 -14.73 -6.23
C SER A 151 9.80 -13.87 -5.41
N VAL A 152 9.72 -13.95 -4.08
CA VAL A 152 10.66 -13.30 -3.15
C VAL A 152 12.07 -13.87 -3.28
N LEU A 153 12.20 -15.14 -3.69
CA LEU A 153 13.49 -15.81 -3.93
C LEU A 153 14.28 -15.18 -5.08
N ARG A 154 13.59 -14.49 -5.99
CA ARG A 154 14.16 -13.88 -7.20
C ARG A 154 14.21 -12.36 -7.13
N ARG A 155 13.93 -11.78 -5.97
CA ARG A 155 14.04 -10.33 -5.76
C ARG A 155 15.49 -9.96 -5.43
N PRO A 156 15.98 -8.83 -5.96
CA PRO A 156 17.33 -8.36 -5.65
C PRO A 156 17.47 -7.85 -4.21
N SER A 157 16.36 -7.48 -3.56
CA SER A 157 16.31 -6.97 -2.20
C SER A 157 14.92 -7.19 -1.60
N LEU A 158 14.87 -7.25 -0.26
CA LEU A 158 13.64 -7.29 0.55
C LEU A 158 13.51 -6.06 1.46
N VAL A 159 14.22 -4.96 1.17
CA VAL A 159 14.10 -3.67 1.88
C VAL A 159 13.52 -2.56 1.01
N GLY A 160 12.63 -2.96 0.10
CA GLY A 160 11.93 -2.07 -0.82
C GLY A 160 11.33 -2.83 -1.99
N LEU A 161 10.56 -2.12 -2.81
CA LEU A 161 9.89 -2.63 -3.98
C LEU A 161 10.42 -1.91 -5.23
N PRO A 162 11.31 -2.53 -6.02
CA PRO A 162 11.85 -1.90 -7.23
C PRO A 162 10.78 -1.44 -8.22
N SER A 163 9.63 -2.14 -8.26
CA SER A 163 8.49 -1.74 -9.06
C SER A 163 7.82 -0.45 -8.56
N ALA A 164 7.81 -0.18 -7.25
CA ALA A 164 7.28 1.06 -6.71
C ALA A 164 8.20 2.24 -7.07
N GLU A 165 9.52 2.07 -6.89
CA GLU A 165 10.52 3.08 -7.28
C GLU A 165 10.42 3.43 -8.78
N GLN A 166 10.36 2.43 -9.65
CA GLN A 166 10.27 2.64 -11.10
C GLN A 166 8.94 3.26 -11.52
N ALA A 167 7.82 2.81 -10.93
CA ALA A 167 6.51 3.39 -11.19
C ALA A 167 6.45 4.86 -10.73
N ALA A 168 7.01 5.17 -9.57
CA ALA A 168 7.10 6.54 -9.06
C ALA A 168 7.94 7.43 -9.97
N SER A 169 9.14 6.99 -10.36
CA SER A 169 10.01 7.74 -11.29
C SER A 169 9.29 8.06 -12.59
N THR A 170 8.62 7.06 -13.18
CA THR A 170 7.85 7.25 -14.41
C THR A 170 6.71 8.25 -14.23
N ALA A 171 5.99 8.19 -13.11
CA ALA A 171 4.90 9.12 -12.81
C ALA A 171 5.40 10.55 -12.61
N TYR A 172 6.48 10.73 -11.85
CA TYR A 172 7.13 12.02 -11.61
C TYR A 172 7.67 12.64 -12.89
N GLU A 173 8.39 11.87 -13.71
CA GLU A 173 8.89 12.31 -15.02
C GLU A 173 7.76 12.75 -15.95
N MET A 174 6.67 11.98 -15.99
CA MET A 174 5.50 12.32 -16.82
C MET A 174 4.80 13.58 -16.34
N ALA A 175 4.70 13.79 -15.02
CA ALA A 175 4.09 14.97 -14.41
C ALA A 175 5.01 16.20 -14.39
N GLY A 176 6.33 16.02 -14.61
CA GLY A 176 7.31 17.10 -14.52
C GLY A 176 7.54 17.61 -13.09
N VAL A 177 7.34 16.76 -12.08
CA VAL A 177 7.49 17.09 -10.64
C VAL A 177 8.42 16.10 -9.95
N GLY A 178 8.85 16.41 -8.72
CA GLY A 178 9.58 15.48 -7.86
C GLY A 178 8.81 15.13 -6.58
N PRO A 179 9.35 14.20 -5.75
CA PRO A 179 8.70 13.80 -4.49
C PRO A 179 8.48 14.97 -3.52
N ALA A 180 9.32 16.02 -3.54
CA ALA A 180 9.17 17.21 -2.70
C ALA A 180 7.97 18.10 -3.08
N ASP A 181 7.46 17.94 -4.31
CA ASP A 181 6.28 18.67 -4.78
C ASP A 181 4.97 18.02 -4.31
N VAL A 182 5.02 16.75 -3.90
CA VAL A 182 3.87 16.00 -3.38
C VAL A 182 3.47 16.55 -2.01
N LYS A 183 2.19 16.90 -1.86
CA LYS A 183 1.63 17.47 -0.61
C LYS A 183 0.76 16.49 0.16
N VAL A 184 0.23 15.49 -0.52
CA VAL A 184 -0.58 14.41 0.04
C VAL A 184 -0.25 13.14 -0.73
N ALA A 185 -0.04 12.05 -0.02
CA ALA A 185 0.19 10.73 -0.61
C ALA A 185 -0.79 9.72 -0.01
N ASP A 186 -1.38 8.91 -0.87
CA ASP A 186 -2.12 7.70 -0.50
C ASP A 186 -1.25 6.51 -0.95
N VAL A 187 -0.82 5.68 -0.01
CA VAL A 187 0.17 4.62 -0.22
C VAL A 187 -0.42 3.26 0.17
N HIS A 188 0.10 2.19 -0.43
CA HIS A 188 -0.45 0.85 -0.21
C HIS A 188 0.02 0.22 1.11
N ASP A 189 -0.72 0.49 2.19
CA ASP A 189 -0.43 0.13 3.58
C ASP A 189 -1.00 -1.23 4.02
N CYS A 190 -0.95 -2.25 3.16
CA CYS A 190 -1.50 -3.58 3.49
C CYS A 190 -0.89 -4.23 4.75
N PHE A 191 0.35 -3.84 5.07
CA PHE A 191 0.99 -4.07 6.36
C PHE A 191 1.77 -2.83 6.78
N THR A 192 2.03 -2.66 8.07
CA THR A 192 2.76 -1.49 8.61
C THR A 192 4.13 -1.28 7.97
N ILE A 193 4.88 -2.35 7.65
CA ILE A 193 6.14 -2.24 6.92
C ILE A 193 5.95 -1.77 5.47
N ALA A 194 4.82 -2.11 4.83
CA ALA A 194 4.56 -1.76 3.44
C ALA A 194 4.47 -0.24 3.29
N GLU A 195 3.84 0.43 4.26
CA GLU A 195 3.76 1.88 4.32
C GLU A 195 5.13 2.54 4.55
N ILE A 196 5.93 2.02 5.49
CA ILE A 196 7.32 2.48 5.70
C ILE A 196 8.13 2.37 4.42
N MET A 197 8.12 1.21 3.76
CA MET A 197 8.84 1.02 2.50
C MET A 197 8.29 1.92 1.40
N ALA A 198 6.98 2.15 1.34
CA ALA A 198 6.40 3.05 0.34
C ALA A 198 6.92 4.48 0.48
N TYR A 199 7.11 5.01 1.69
CA TYR A 199 7.69 6.34 1.86
C TYR A 199 9.12 6.45 1.31
N GLU A 200 9.89 5.38 1.48
CA GLU A 200 11.26 5.29 1.00
C GLU A 200 11.31 5.09 -0.53
N ASP A 201 10.48 4.18 -1.05
CA ASP A 201 10.40 3.81 -2.47
C ASP A 201 9.85 4.96 -3.34
N LEU A 202 8.91 5.74 -2.81
CA LEU A 202 8.34 6.91 -3.49
C LEU A 202 9.22 8.17 -3.37
N GLY A 203 10.33 8.08 -2.62
CA GLY A 203 11.32 9.14 -2.49
C GLY A 203 10.97 10.26 -1.51
N PHE A 204 10.02 10.05 -0.58
CA PHE A 204 9.69 11.03 0.46
C PHE A 204 10.75 11.08 1.57
N CYS A 205 11.46 9.97 1.78
CA CYS A 205 12.63 9.90 2.65
C CYS A 205 13.68 8.95 2.06
N LYS A 206 14.88 8.92 2.67
CA LYS A 206 15.93 7.96 2.28
C LYS A 206 15.57 6.55 2.77
N LYS A 207 16.11 5.52 2.12
CA LYS A 207 16.01 4.13 2.60
C LYS A 207 16.42 3.99 4.06
N GLY A 208 15.61 3.26 4.83
CA GLY A 208 15.77 3.11 6.27
C GLY A 208 15.31 4.32 7.11
N GLN A 209 14.78 5.39 6.50
CA GLN A 209 14.27 6.56 7.22
C GLN A 209 12.74 6.60 7.29
N GLY A 210 12.03 5.62 6.71
CA GLY A 210 10.57 5.58 6.79
C GLY A 210 10.05 5.35 8.21
N GLY A 211 10.72 4.50 8.99
CA GLY A 211 10.41 4.30 10.42
C GLY A 211 10.57 5.58 11.25
N PRO A 212 11.74 6.25 11.22
CA PRO A 212 11.93 7.56 11.84
C PRO A 212 10.92 8.63 11.40
N MET A 213 10.58 8.68 10.10
CA MET A 213 9.61 9.64 9.55
C MET A 213 8.22 9.50 10.20
N VAL A 214 7.78 8.26 10.44
CA VAL A 214 6.53 7.96 11.17
C VAL A 214 6.62 8.42 12.62
N ALA A 215 7.70 8.05 13.32
CA ALA A 215 7.90 8.39 14.74
C ALA A 215 7.91 9.90 15.00
N GLU A 216 8.48 10.66 14.06
CA GLU A 216 8.54 12.13 14.10
C GLU A 216 7.23 12.80 13.66
N ARG A 217 6.19 12.03 13.33
CA ARG A 217 4.86 12.51 12.88
C ARG A 217 4.93 13.41 11.65
N GLN A 218 5.80 13.05 10.71
CA GLN A 218 5.86 13.71 9.41
C GLN A 218 4.79 13.18 8.43
N THR A 219 3.98 12.19 8.85
CA THR A 219 2.97 11.49 8.06
C THR A 219 1.60 11.41 8.73
#